data_AF-A0A7G1KWN0-F1
#
_entry.id   AF-A0A7G1KWN0-F1
#
_cell.length_a   1.000
_cell.length_b   1.000
_cell.length_c   1.000
_cell.angle_alpha   90.00
_cell.angle_beta   90.00
_cell.angle_gamma   90.00
#
_symmetry.space_group_name_H-M   'P 1'
#
loop_
_entity.id
_entity.type
_entity.pdbx_description
1 polymer ?
#
loop_
_entity_poly.entity_id
_entity_poly.type
_entity_poly.pdbx_seq_one_letter_code
_entity_poly.pdbx_strand_id
1 'polypeptide(L)' 'MFAEGDVVAWWTDEHGRGVDPDQPGALRMEGTVLGAVRHPQTRQVVAYHVRCVNNLGVVYLTTVRPDYGHQPVRVEQ' A
#
# COMPACT_ATOMS: atom_id res chain seq x y z
N MET A 1 -2.88 6.19 -10.33
CA MET A 1 -1.65 5.37 -10.46
C MET A 1 -0.55 6.09 -9.71
N PHE A 2 0.21 5.36 -8.88
CA PHE A 2 1.34 5.92 -8.12
C PHE A 2 2.65 5.68 -8.86
N ALA A 3 3.58 6.62 -8.72
CA ALA A 3 4.94 6.56 -9.21
C ALA A 3 5.90 6.18 -8.08
N GLU A 4 7.10 5.75 -8.44
CA GLU A 4 8.19 5.60 -7.47
C GLU A 4 8.47 6.94 -6.76
N GLY A 5 8.63 6.90 -5.44
CA GLY A 5 8.80 8.08 -4.59
C GLY A 5 7.49 8.65 -4.02
N ASP A 6 6.32 8.30 -4.57
CA ASP A 6 5.03 8.73 -3.99
C ASP A 6 4.87 8.17 -2.56
N VAL A 7 4.41 9.02 -1.63
CA VAL A 7 3.94 8.56 -0.32
C VAL A 7 2.47 8.22 -0.42
N VAL A 8 2.12 7.02 0.05
CA VAL A 8 0.74 6.52 0.04
C VAL A 8 0.34 6.02 1.41
N ALA A 9 -0.94 6.19 1.74
CA ALA A 9 -1.58 5.56 2.89
C ALA A 9 -2.62 4.55 2.41
N TRP A 10 -2.84 3.49 3.16
CA TRP A 10 -3.85 2.48 2.88
C TRP A 10 -4.33 1.85 4.19
N TRP A 11 -5.39 1.05 4.13
CA TRP A 11 -5.97 0.40 5.30
C TRP A 11 -5.87 -1.12 5.19
N THR A 12 -5.53 -1.76 6.31
CA THR A 12 -5.52 -3.22 6.43
C THR A 12 -6.19 -3.69 7.72
N ASP A 13 -6.61 -4.95 7.76
CA ASP A 13 -6.84 -5.63 9.04
C ASP A 13 -5.51 -6.06 9.69
N GLU A 14 -5.59 -6.72 10.84
CA GLU A 14 -4.43 -7.25 11.58
C GLU A 14 -3.63 -8.33 10.82
N HIS A 15 -4.20 -8.90 9.75
CA HIS A 15 -3.55 -9.88 8.89
C HIS A 15 -2.95 -9.25 7.63
N GLY A 16 -3.05 -7.93 7.46
CA GLY A 16 -2.55 -7.23 6.30
C GLY A 16 -3.44 -7.34 5.06
N ARG A 17 -4.72 -7.76 5.20
CA ARG A 17 -5.68 -7.74 4.09
C ARG A 17 -6.23 -6.34 3.93
N GLY A 18 -6.43 -5.89 2.69
CA GLY A 18 -7.04 -4.59 2.41
C GLY A 18 -8.47 -4.53 2.91
N VAL A 19 -8.80 -3.46 3.63
CA VAL A 19 -10.14 -3.23 4.20
C VAL A 19 -10.58 -1.79 3.96
N ASP A 20 -11.88 -1.56 4.16
CA ASP A 20 -12.45 -0.22 4.15
C ASP A 20 -11.95 0.60 5.37
N PRO A 21 -11.64 1.90 5.21
CA PRO A 21 -11.22 2.75 6.32
C PRO A 21 -12.24 2.85 7.47
N ASP A 22 -13.54 2.71 7.18
CA ASP A 22 -14.60 2.81 8.18
C ASP A 22 -14.90 1.47 8.88
N GLN A 23 -14.22 0.38 8.47
CA GLN A 23 -14.40 -0.93 9.07
C GLN A 23 -13.80 -0.96 10.50
N PRO A 24 -14.51 -1.52 11.51
CA PRO A 24 -13.95 -1.71 12.84
C PRO A 24 -12.64 -2.51 12.79
N GLY A 25 -11.58 -1.97 13.40
CA GLY A 25 -10.26 -2.59 13.42
C GLY A 25 -9.40 -2.31 12.18
N ALA A 26 -9.84 -1.44 11.26
CA ALA A 26 -9.00 -0.98 10.16
C ALA A 26 -7.77 -0.23 10.68
N LEU A 27 -6.59 -0.69 10.25
CA LEU A 27 -5.30 -0.11 10.59
C LEU A 27 -4.82 0.74 9.42
N ARG A 28 -4.60 2.04 9.65
CA ARG A 28 -4.00 2.93 8.66
C ARG A 28 -2.49 2.69 8.61
N MET A 29 -2.01 2.34 7.44
CA MET A 29 -0.60 2.15 7.11
C MET A 29 -0.14 3.25 6.16
N GLU A 30 1.15 3.56 6.16
CA GLU A 30 1.75 4.57 5.29
C GLU A 30 3.16 4.15 4.87
N GLY A 31 3.56 4.53 3.65
CA GLY A 31 4.89 4.26 3.15
C GLY A 31 5.15 4.86 1.77
N THR A 32 6.39 4.71 1.30
CA THR A 32 6.85 5.24 0.00
C THR A 32 6.84 4.15 -1.07
N VAL A 33 6.23 4.42 -2.21
CA VAL A 33 6.22 3.51 -3.35
C VAL A 33 7.64 3.36 -3.91
N LEU A 34 8.11 2.12 -4.00
CA LEU A 34 9.37 1.77 -4.67
C LEU A 34 9.17 1.32 -6.12
N GLY A 35 7.95 0.92 -6.48
CA GLY A 35 7.65 0.48 -7.83
C GLY A 35 6.29 -0.18 -7.97
N ALA A 36 5.80 -0.24 -9.20
CA ALA A 36 4.54 -0.88 -9.54
C ALA A 36 4.76 -2.28 -10.13
N VAL A 37 4.03 -3.26 -9.61
CA VAL A 37 3.95 -4.61 -10.17
C VAL A 37 2.84 -4.64 -11.20
N ARG A 38 3.15 -5.10 -12.41
CA ARG A 38 2.21 -5.14 -13.53
C ARG A 38 1.90 -6.57 -13.92
N HIS A 39 0.63 -6.82 -14.23
CA HIS A 39 0.22 -8.07 -14.84
C HIS A 39 0.97 -8.28 -16.17
N PRO A 40 1.55 -9.46 -16.45
CA PRO A 40 2.46 -9.63 -17.57
C PRO A 40 1.80 -9.41 -18.93
N GLN A 41 0.54 -9.81 -19.09
CA GLN A 41 -0.18 -9.74 -20.36
C GLN A 41 -0.91 -8.41 -20.56
N THR A 42 -1.57 -7.89 -19.53
CA THR A 42 -2.45 -6.70 -19.65
C THR A 42 -1.71 -5.40 -19.32
N ARG A 43 -0.51 -5.49 -18.74
CA ARG A 43 0.30 -4.35 -18.24
C ARG A 43 -0.40 -3.50 -17.17
N GLN A 44 -1.59 -3.89 -16.73
CA GLN A 44 -2.33 -3.28 -15.63
C GLN A 44 -1.51 -3.39 -14.34
N VAL A 45 -1.53 -2.35 -13.52
CA VAL A 45 -0.91 -2.42 -12.18
C VAL A 45 -1.79 -3.28 -11.28
N VAL A 46 -1.18 -4.31 -10.71
CA VAL A 46 -1.82 -5.23 -9.76
C VAL A 46 -1.28 -5.03 -8.35
N ALA A 47 -0.09 -4.44 -8.19
CA ALA A 47 0.45 -4.14 -6.87
C ALA A 47 1.42 -2.96 -6.88
N TYR A 48 1.75 -2.48 -5.69
CA TYR A 48 2.87 -1.58 -5.45
C TYR A 48 3.75 -2.18 -4.36
N HIS A 49 5.07 -2.22 -4.58
CA HIS A 49 6.02 -2.45 -3.49
C HIS A 49 6.21 -1.13 -2.76
N VAL A 50 5.99 -1.15 -1.45
CA VAL A 50 6.03 0.03 -0.60
C VAL A 50 7.04 -0.18 0.51
N ARG A 51 7.93 0.80 0.67
CA ARG A 51 8.87 0.90 1.79
C ARG A 51 8.16 1.56 2.96
N CYS A 52 8.14 0.88 4.09
CA CYS A 52 7.57 1.37 5.34
C CYS A 52 8.65 1.51 6.40
N VAL A 53 8.34 2.31 7.42
CA VAL A 53 9.13 2.43 8.65
C VAL A 53 8.16 2.25 9.81
N ASN A 54 8.45 1.34 10.74
CA ASN A 54 7.63 1.19 11.93
C ASN A 54 8.05 2.18 13.03
N ASN A 55 7.32 2.21 14.14
CA ASN A 55 7.59 3.11 15.27
C ASN A 55 8.94 2.85 15.98
N LEU A 56 9.61 1.73 15.67
CA LEU A 56 10.94 1.40 16.18
C LEU A 56 12.05 1.80 15.20
N GLY A 57 11.72 2.47 14.08
CA GLY A 57 12.67 2.86 13.05
C GLY A 57 13.11 1.70 12.13
N VAL A 58 12.49 0.52 12.24
CA VAL A 58 12.79 -0.63 11.38
C VAL A 58 12.15 -0.43 10.02
N VAL A 59 12.96 -0.55 8.97
CA VAL A 59 12.52 -0.50 7.58
C VAL A 59 12.04 -1.89 7.15
N TYR A 60 10.86 -1.95 6.54
CA TYR A 60 10.33 -3.18 5.95
C TYR A 60 9.65 -2.89 4.61
N LEU A 61 9.50 -3.93 3.80
CA LEU A 61 8.78 -3.88 2.53
C LEU A 61 7.41 -4.54 2.68
N THR A 62 6.40 -3.94 2.08
CA THR A 62 5.07 -4.51 1.98
C THR A 62 4.53 -4.36 0.56
N THR A 63 3.58 -5.21 0.21
CA THR A 63 2.95 -5.23 -1.11
C THR A 63 1.52 -4.74 -0.96
N VAL A 64 1.22 -3.57 -1.52
CA VAL A 64 -0.13 -3.02 -1.55
C VAL A 64 -0.82 -3.52 -2.81
N ARG A 65 -1.94 -4.23 -2.66
CA ARG A 65 -2.70 -4.90 -3.74
C ARG A 65 -4.08 -4.26 -3.91
N PRO A 66 -4.25 -3.24 -4.78
CA PRO A 66 -5.56 -2.64 -5.03
C PRO A 66 -6.61 -3.62 -5.56
N ASP A 67 -6.15 -4.64 -6.27
CA ASP A 67 -6.99 -5.73 -6.79
C ASP A 67 -7.48 -6.70 -5.69
N TYR A 68 -6.91 -6.64 -4.49
CA TYR A 68 -7.31 -7.43 -3.31
C TYR A 68 -7.83 -6.54 -2.17
N GLY A 69 -8.49 -5.42 -2.52
CA GLY A 69 -9.22 -4.59 -1.57
C GLY A 69 -8.39 -3.54 -0.83
N HIS A 70 -7.08 -3.43 -1.08
CA HIS A 70 -6.32 -2.29 -0.55
C HIS A 70 -6.79 -1.01 -1.24
N GLN A 71 -7.05 0.04 -0.47
CA GLN A 71 -7.46 1.33 -1.00
C GLN A 71 -6.36 2.38 -0.79
N PRO A 72 -5.22 2.31 -1.52
CA PRO A 72 -4.17 3.30 -1.38
C PRO A 72 -4.62 4.67 -1.86
N VAL A 73 -4.31 5.69 -1.06
CA VAL A 73 -4.49 7.10 -1.37
C VAL A 73 -3.15 7.80 -1.29
N ARG A 74 -2.92 8.80 -2.16
CA ARG A 74 -1.70 9.62 -2.08
C ARG A 74 -1.78 10.48 -0.83
N VAL A 75 -0.68 10.56 -0.08
CA VAL A 75 -0.51 11.51 1.02
C VAL A 75 0.15 12.75 0.41
N GLU A 76 -0.57 13.88 0.40
CA GLU A 76 0.02 15.17 0.04
C GLU A 76 0.98 15.59 1.16
N GLN A 77 2.22 15.94 0.78
CA GLN A 77 3.22 16.49 1.69
C GLN A 77 3.10 18.01 1.76
#